data_AF-R7W5X5-F1
#
_entry.id   AF-R7W5X5-F1
#
_cell.length_a   1.000
_cell.length_b   1.000
_cell.length_c   1.000
_cell.angle_alpha   90.00
_cell.angle_beta   90.00
_cell.angle_gamma   90.00
#
_symmetry.space_group_name_H-M   'P 1'
#
loop_
_entity.id
_entity.type
_entity.pdbx_description
1 polymer ?
#
loop_
_entity_poly.entity_id
_entity_poly.type
_entity_poly.pdbx_seq_one_letter_code
_entity_poly.pdbx_strand_id
1 'polypeptide(L)'
;MEDFNSTPYISPYSEDGAVPGTDAEAEKRAVAVVHELLSLTLWKKISVMKLEHFRWEFGLPEDTARMLLRHSCLFYVSNRYKIHTAVLREGYEGSELRVKDPVVAAKDRLGELMQEGLHEFNQRRRAVNLEKKRRKGEVDVKKEEEELEDEAGALLDSAEKREERRRFYKVLFGDDNR
;
A
#
# COMPACT_ATOMS: atom_id res chain seq x y z
N MET A 1 22.35 -14.80 11.78
CA MET A 1 20.96 -15.17 11.44
C MET A 1 20.63 -16.53 12.02
N GLU A 2 21.54 -17.51 11.86
CA GLU A 2 21.55 -18.76 12.63
C GLU A 2 21.47 -18.50 14.14
N ASP A 3 22.16 -17.47 14.66
CA ASP A 3 22.10 -17.10 16.08
C ASP A 3 20.74 -16.56 16.55
N PHE A 4 19.93 -15.99 15.66
CA PHE A 4 18.59 -15.48 16.02
C PHE A 4 17.56 -16.61 16.07
N ASN A 5 17.69 -17.60 15.19
CA ASN A 5 16.80 -18.76 15.13
C ASN A 5 17.26 -19.92 16.05
N SER A 6 18.43 -19.82 16.68
CA SER A 6 18.98 -20.87 17.55
C SER A 6 18.24 -20.98 18.89
N THR A 7 17.73 -19.86 19.42
CA THR A 7 16.91 -19.85 20.63
C THR A 7 15.45 -20.14 20.29
N PRO A 8 14.67 -20.78 21.20
CA PRO A 8 13.25 -21.01 20.98
C PRO A 8 12.46 -19.70 20.89
N TYR A 9 11.26 -19.76 20.31
CA TYR A 9 10.33 -18.62 20.36
C TYR A 9 9.87 -18.42 21.81
N ILE A 10 10.21 -17.28 22.39
CA ILE A 10 9.80 -16.90 23.73
C ILE A 10 8.53 -16.07 23.59
N SER A 11 7.44 -16.51 24.22
CA SER A 11 6.20 -15.73 24.26
C SER A 11 6.48 -14.38 24.90
N PRO A 12 6.15 -13.26 24.22
CA PRO A 12 6.41 -11.93 24.75
C PRO A 12 5.59 -11.60 26.00
N TYR A 13 4.58 -12.42 26.32
CA TYR A 13 3.70 -12.26 27.48
C TYR A 13 4.09 -13.14 28.68
N SER A 14 5.16 -13.93 28.58
CA SER A 14 5.62 -14.76 29.71
C SER A 14 6.30 -13.91 30.80
N GLU A 15 5.87 -14.09 32.05
CA GLU A 15 6.29 -13.34 33.26
C GLU A 15 7.83 -13.32 33.46
N ASP A 16 8.55 -14.33 33.01
CA ASP A 16 10.01 -14.46 33.18
C ASP A 16 10.83 -13.52 32.28
N GLY A 17 10.19 -12.86 31.30
CA GLY A 17 10.85 -12.00 30.30
C GLY A 17 10.87 -10.50 30.62
N ALA A 18 10.35 -10.10 31.78
CA ALA A 18 10.07 -8.70 32.14
C ALA A 18 11.31 -7.85 32.48
N VAL A 19 12.53 -8.28 32.13
CA VAL A 19 13.73 -7.47 32.36
C VAL A 19 14.08 -6.71 31.07
N PRO A 20 14.00 -5.37 31.06
CA PRO A 20 14.52 -4.55 29.98
C PRO A 20 16.05 -4.57 30.09
N GLY A 21 16.70 -5.36 29.25
CA GLY A 21 18.15 -5.44 29.16
C GLY A 21 18.63 -5.35 27.71
N THR A 22 19.86 -4.93 27.49
CA THR A 22 20.54 -4.89 26.17
C THR A 22 20.97 -6.30 25.70
N ASP A 23 20.19 -7.31 26.04
CA ASP A 23 20.50 -8.71 25.77
C ASP A 23 19.83 -9.17 24.47
N ALA A 24 20.45 -10.13 23.78
CA ALA A 24 19.94 -10.68 22.52
C ALA A 24 18.50 -11.23 22.67
N GLU A 25 18.17 -11.71 23.86
CA GLU A 25 16.82 -12.17 24.21
C GLU A 25 15.78 -11.05 24.24
N ALA A 26 16.14 -9.86 24.73
CA ALA A 26 15.23 -8.73 24.78
C ALA A 26 14.93 -8.18 23.38
N GLU A 27 15.94 -8.12 22.51
CA GLU A 27 15.73 -7.77 21.11
C GLU A 27 14.83 -8.80 20.41
N LYS A 28 15.04 -10.09 20.68
CA LYS A 28 14.18 -11.16 20.14
C LYS A 28 12.74 -11.06 20.60
N ARG A 29 12.50 -10.72 21.89
CA ARG A 29 11.16 -10.42 22.40
C ARG A 29 10.55 -9.21 21.70
N ALA A 30 11.28 -8.12 21.57
CA ALA A 30 10.79 -6.92 20.87
C ALA A 30 10.40 -7.22 19.42
N VAL A 31 11.21 -8.02 18.71
CA VAL A 31 10.89 -8.51 17.36
C VAL A 31 9.61 -9.36 17.35
N ALA A 32 9.46 -10.27 18.31
CA ALA A 32 8.27 -11.10 18.45
C ALA A 32 7.00 -10.26 18.70
N VAL A 33 7.05 -9.28 19.61
CA VAL A 33 5.94 -8.35 19.89
C VAL A 33 5.52 -7.60 18.63
N VAL A 34 6.50 -7.04 17.89
CA VAL A 34 6.20 -6.29 16.66
C VAL A 34 5.61 -7.21 15.59
N HIS A 35 6.11 -8.44 15.48
CA HIS A 35 5.59 -9.44 14.55
C HIS A 35 4.12 -9.78 14.85
N GLU A 36 3.78 -10.07 16.11
CA GLU A 36 2.41 -10.35 16.53
C GLU A 36 1.50 -9.13 16.35
N LEU A 37 1.95 -7.95 16.77
CA LEU A 37 1.19 -6.71 16.62
C LEU A 37 0.85 -6.44 15.16
N LEU A 38 1.83 -6.58 14.26
CA LEU A 38 1.59 -6.45 12.83
C LEU A 38 0.66 -7.54 12.30
N SER A 39 0.81 -8.78 12.77
CA SER A 39 -0.07 -9.89 12.38
C SER A 39 -1.54 -9.66 12.75
N LEU A 40 -1.80 -8.94 13.85
CA LEU A 40 -3.15 -8.52 14.26
C LEU A 40 -3.69 -7.33 13.47
N THR A 41 -2.84 -6.52 12.85
CA THR A 41 -3.31 -5.41 12.01
C THR A 41 -3.88 -5.92 10.70
N LEU A 42 -5.04 -5.37 10.31
CA LEU A 42 -5.74 -5.73 9.07
C LEU A 42 -4.90 -5.53 7.79
N TRP A 43 -3.98 -4.55 7.77
CA TRP A 43 -3.06 -4.30 6.64
C TRP A 43 -1.64 -4.79 6.93
N LYS A 44 -1.40 -5.55 8.00
CA LYS A 44 -0.08 -6.06 8.37
C LYS A 44 1.05 -5.02 8.32
N LYS A 45 0.70 -3.78 8.65
CA LYS A 45 1.59 -2.61 8.56
C LYS A 45 1.22 -1.55 9.58
N ILE A 46 2.22 -0.83 10.07
CA ILE A 46 2.06 0.25 11.04
C ILE A 46 3.12 1.34 10.81
N SER A 47 2.80 2.58 11.18
CA SER A 47 3.81 3.66 11.18
C SER A 47 4.82 3.43 12.30
N VAL A 48 6.10 3.59 12.00
CA VAL A 48 7.18 3.48 12.99
C VAL A 48 7.02 4.53 14.08
N MET A 49 6.56 5.74 13.74
CA MET A 49 6.26 6.77 14.75
C MET A 49 5.19 6.32 15.75
N LYS A 50 4.21 5.51 15.31
CA LYS A 50 3.19 4.97 16.23
C LYS A 50 3.78 3.91 17.13
N LEU A 51 4.66 3.05 16.61
CA LEU A 51 5.37 2.06 17.43
C LEU A 51 6.26 2.75 18.49
N GLU A 52 6.99 3.79 18.10
CA GLU A 52 7.86 4.54 19.00
C GLU A 52 7.08 5.24 20.12
N HIS A 53 5.86 5.72 19.84
CA HIS A 53 5.01 6.33 20.86
C HIS A 53 4.65 5.35 21.99
N PHE A 54 4.38 4.10 21.64
CA PHE A 54 4.04 3.03 22.59
C PHE A 54 5.25 2.18 23.00
N ARG A 55 6.48 2.67 22.81
CA ARG A 55 7.70 1.88 23.10
C ARG A 55 7.77 1.40 24.55
N TRP A 56 7.26 2.19 25.50
CA TRP A 56 7.25 1.85 26.93
C TRP A 56 6.27 0.72 27.24
N GLU A 57 5.11 0.72 26.60
CA GLU A 57 4.07 -0.29 26.80
C GLU A 57 4.47 -1.64 26.19
N PHE A 58 5.16 -1.61 25.06
CA PHE A 58 5.61 -2.81 24.34
C PHE A 58 7.02 -3.28 24.70
N GLY A 59 7.72 -2.58 25.60
CA GLY A 59 9.11 -2.89 25.95
C GLY A 59 10.08 -2.82 24.76
N LEU A 60 9.82 -1.92 23.80
CA LEU A 60 10.63 -1.79 22.59
C LEU A 60 11.94 -1.03 22.86
N PRO A 61 13.02 -1.35 22.13
CA PRO A 61 14.27 -0.62 22.24
C PRO A 61 14.10 0.84 21.79
N GLU A 62 14.94 1.72 22.34
CA GLU A 62 14.93 3.16 22.05
C GLU A 62 15.01 3.46 20.55
N ASP A 63 15.83 2.70 19.81
CA ASP A 63 15.97 2.79 18.36
C ASP A 63 15.17 1.69 17.64
N THR A 64 13.85 1.71 17.76
CA THR A 64 12.95 0.73 17.11
C THR A 64 13.14 0.69 15.59
N ALA A 65 13.37 1.84 14.95
CA ALA A 65 13.68 1.92 13.53
C ALA A 65 14.95 1.12 13.15
N ARG A 66 16.00 1.18 13.99
CA ARG A 66 17.25 0.45 13.75
C ARG A 66 17.04 -1.06 13.93
N MET A 67 16.27 -1.47 14.93
CA MET A 67 15.90 -2.87 15.13
C MET A 67 15.18 -3.42 13.90
N LEU A 68 14.17 -2.71 13.38
CA LEU A 68 13.43 -3.13 12.18
C LEU A 68 14.34 -3.31 10.96
N LEU A 69 15.32 -2.41 10.78
CA LEU A 69 16.28 -2.50 9.67
C LEU A 69 17.27 -3.67 9.82
N ARG A 70 17.64 -4.06 11.03
CA ARG A 70 18.46 -5.26 11.28
C ARG A 70 17.72 -6.55 10.93
N HIS A 71 16.40 -6.57 11.09
CA HIS A 71 15.54 -7.73 10.84
C HIS A 71 14.76 -7.61 9.52
N SER A 72 15.46 -7.26 8.44
CA SER A 72 14.89 -7.06 7.09
C SER A 72 14.28 -8.31 6.44
N CYS A 73 14.59 -9.49 6.98
CA CYS A 73 13.97 -10.74 6.55
C CYS A 73 12.50 -10.85 6.98
N LEU A 74 12.17 -10.34 8.17
CA LEU A 74 10.83 -10.39 8.75
C LEU A 74 10.04 -9.12 8.42
N PHE A 75 10.70 -7.97 8.48
CA PHE A 75 10.07 -6.67 8.28
C PHE A 75 10.61 -5.96 7.05
N TYR A 76 9.72 -5.26 6.36
CA TYR A 76 10.07 -4.29 5.35
C TYR A 76 9.76 -2.89 5.89
N VAL A 77 10.70 -1.95 5.76
CA VAL A 77 10.48 -0.55 6.18
C VAL A 77 10.40 0.31 4.93
N SER A 78 9.20 0.81 4.64
CA SER A 78 8.99 1.79 3.57
C SER A 78 9.18 3.20 4.12
N ASN A 79 9.79 4.08 3.33
CA ASN A 79 9.85 5.52 3.62
C ASN A 79 9.11 6.27 2.50
N ARG A 80 7.89 6.72 2.79
CA ARG A 80 7.11 7.55 1.86
C ARG A 80 6.86 8.92 2.49
N TYR A 81 7.28 9.99 1.82
CA TYR A 81 7.08 11.37 2.28
C TYR A 81 7.50 11.63 3.74
N LYS A 82 8.64 11.08 4.17
CA LYS A 82 9.15 11.13 5.56
C LYS A 82 8.34 10.32 6.58
N ILE A 83 7.38 9.51 6.14
CA ILE A 83 6.64 8.58 6.98
C ILE A 83 7.28 7.20 6.82
N HIS A 84 7.90 6.72 7.89
CA HIS A 84 8.43 5.37 7.99
C HIS A 84 7.30 4.40 8.35
N THR A 85 7.06 3.40 7.51
CA THR A 85 6.04 2.36 7.73
C THR A 85 6.71 1.00 7.80
N ALA A 86 6.54 0.29 8.91
CA ALA A 86 6.93 -1.09 9.06
C ALA A 86 5.82 -1.99 8.48
N VAL A 87 6.21 -2.96 7.66
CA VAL A 87 5.34 -3.92 6.97
C VAL A 87 5.85 -5.32 7.27
N LEU A 88 4.94 -6.23 7.57
CA LEU A 88 5.28 -7.63 7.82
C LEU A 88 5.43 -8.39 6.50
N ARG A 89 6.63 -8.93 6.23
CA ARG A 89 6.96 -9.52 4.92
C ARG A 89 6.16 -10.78 4.62
N GLU A 90 5.96 -11.66 5.60
CA GLU A 90 5.14 -12.87 5.47
C GLU A 90 3.65 -12.59 5.19
N GLY A 91 3.22 -11.36 5.46
CA GLY A 91 1.86 -10.90 5.26
C GLY A 91 1.50 -10.63 3.81
N TYR A 92 2.52 -10.49 2.96
CA TYR A 92 2.39 -9.95 1.62
C TYR A 92 3.00 -10.88 0.58
N GLU A 93 2.33 -11.01 -0.55
CA GLU A 93 2.83 -11.63 -1.75
C GLU A 93 3.00 -10.54 -2.80
N GLY A 94 4.21 -10.01 -2.92
CA GLY A 94 4.49 -8.81 -3.71
C GLY A 94 3.77 -7.59 -3.14
N SER A 95 2.93 -6.94 -3.95
CA SER A 95 2.16 -5.74 -3.55
C SER A 95 0.83 -6.06 -2.89
N GLU A 96 0.41 -7.33 -2.87
CA GLU A 96 -0.90 -7.73 -2.37
C GLU A 96 -0.81 -8.44 -1.01
N LEU A 97 -1.82 -8.21 -0.18
CA LEU A 97 -1.95 -8.89 1.11
C LEU A 97 -2.34 -10.35 0.86
N ARG A 98 -1.56 -11.29 1.40
CA ARG A 98 -1.74 -12.74 1.17
C ARG A 98 -3.10 -13.25 1.65
N VAL A 99 -3.59 -12.74 2.77
CA VAL A 99 -4.92 -13.05 3.32
C VAL A 99 -5.64 -11.74 3.55
N LYS A 100 -6.65 -11.45 2.73
CA LYS A 100 -7.47 -10.23 2.84
C LYS A 100 -8.67 -10.48 3.75
N ASP A 101 -8.80 -9.64 4.78
CA ASP A 101 -9.99 -9.59 5.61
C ASP A 101 -11.19 -9.06 4.79
N PRO A 102 -12.45 -9.47 5.05
CA PRO A 102 -13.62 -8.97 4.34
C PRO A 102 -13.73 -7.44 4.33
N VAL A 103 -13.30 -6.75 5.39
CA VAL A 103 -13.29 -5.28 5.46
C VAL A 103 -12.28 -4.68 4.48
N VAL A 104 -11.11 -5.31 4.36
CA VAL A 104 -10.08 -4.90 3.38
C VAL A 104 -10.62 -5.09 1.97
N ALA A 105 -11.22 -6.25 1.68
CA ALA A 105 -11.80 -6.55 0.37
C ALA A 105 -12.94 -5.60 0.00
N ALA A 106 -13.82 -5.26 0.97
CA ALA A 106 -14.89 -4.31 0.76
C ALA A 106 -14.38 -2.90 0.46
N LYS A 107 -13.31 -2.47 1.14
CA LYS A 107 -12.64 -1.19 0.87
C LYS A 107 -12.04 -1.16 -0.52
N ASP A 108 -11.38 -2.24 -0.94
CA ASP A 108 -10.77 -2.32 -2.28
C ASP A 108 -11.85 -2.20 -3.36
N ARG A 109 -12.95 -2.95 -3.24
CA ARG A 109 -14.10 -2.87 -4.15
C ARG A 109 -14.74 -1.47 -4.19
N LEU A 110 -14.88 -0.83 -3.03
CA LEU A 110 -15.38 0.54 -2.98
C LEU A 110 -14.43 1.50 -3.70
N GLY A 111 -13.12 1.32 -3.53
CA GLY A 111 -12.09 2.09 -4.22
C GLY A 111 -12.21 1.97 -5.74
N GLU A 112 -12.43 0.77 -6.26
CA GLU A 112 -12.65 0.51 -7.69
C GLU A 112 -13.90 1.25 -8.20
N LEU A 113 -15.04 1.12 -7.50
CA LEU A 113 -16.29 1.81 -7.88
C LEU A 113 -16.15 3.34 -7.86
N MET A 114 -15.43 3.89 -6.87
CA MET A 114 -15.17 5.33 -6.80
C MET A 114 -14.29 5.80 -7.98
N GLN A 115 -13.32 4.98 -8.39
CA GLN A 115 -12.48 5.29 -9.56
C GLN A 115 -13.30 5.29 -10.85
N GLU A 116 -14.18 4.30 -11.03
CA GLU A 116 -15.11 4.24 -12.16
C GLU A 116 -16.05 5.46 -12.19
N GLY A 117 -16.68 5.78 -11.04
CA GLY A 117 -17.57 6.94 -10.94
C GLY A 117 -16.86 8.27 -11.23
N LEU A 118 -15.63 8.46 -10.74
CA LEU A 118 -14.83 9.64 -11.05
C LEU A 118 -14.45 9.70 -12.54
N HIS A 119 -14.16 8.55 -13.14
CA HIS A 119 -13.84 8.45 -14.56
C HIS A 119 -15.03 8.88 -15.42
N GLU A 120 -16.21 8.33 -15.17
CA GLU A 120 -17.44 8.70 -15.87
C GLU A 120 -17.76 10.19 -15.72
N PHE A 121 -17.65 10.72 -14.50
CA PHE A 121 -17.89 12.14 -14.25
C PHE A 121 -16.96 13.03 -15.08
N ASN A 122 -15.67 12.69 -15.12
CA ASN A 122 -14.68 13.43 -15.90
C ASN A 122 -14.93 13.31 -17.41
N GLN A 123 -15.33 12.14 -17.91
CA GLN A 123 -15.70 11.96 -19.32
C GLN A 123 -16.91 12.81 -19.70
N ARG A 124 -17.98 12.80 -18.88
CA ARG A 124 -19.17 13.61 -19.12
C ARG A 124 -18.83 15.10 -19.17
N ARG A 125 -17.97 15.61 -18.27
CA ARG A 125 -17.51 17.00 -18.34
C ARG A 125 -16.68 17.29 -19.59
N ARG A 126 -15.85 16.35 -20.03
CA ARG A 126 -15.09 16.50 -21.30
C ARG A 126 -16.03 16.60 -22.49
N ALA A 127 -17.04 15.73 -22.59
CA ALA A 127 -18.04 15.77 -23.66
C ALA A 127 -18.81 17.09 -23.68
N VAL A 128 -19.30 17.56 -22.53
CA VAL A 128 -20.00 18.86 -22.43
C VAL A 128 -19.08 20.03 -22.80
N ASN A 129 -17.81 19.98 -22.42
CA ASN A 129 -16.83 21.01 -22.80
C ASN A 129 -16.56 20.99 -24.31
N LEU A 130 -16.51 19.81 -24.93
CA LEU A 130 -16.36 19.65 -26.38
C LEU A 130 -17.58 20.21 -27.11
N GLU A 131 -18.79 19.92 -26.64
CA GLU A 131 -20.03 20.46 -27.21
C GLU A 131 -20.09 21.99 -27.10
N LYS A 132 -19.64 22.56 -25.98
CA LYS A 132 -19.51 24.02 -25.83
C LYS A 132 -18.52 24.63 -26.83
N LYS A 133 -17.42 23.93 -27.14
CA LYS A 133 -16.47 24.35 -28.18
C LYS A 133 -17.09 24.27 -29.57
N ARG A 134 -17.84 23.20 -29.88
CA ARG A 134 -18.64 23.08 -31.11
C ARG A 134 -19.61 24.26 -31.27
N ARG A 135 -20.37 24.59 -30.21
CA ARG A 135 -21.30 25.74 -30.21
C ARG A 135 -20.61 27.11 -30.36
N LYS A 136 -19.34 27.22 -29.98
CA LYS A 136 -18.53 28.43 -30.18
C LYS A 136 -17.86 28.49 -31.57
N GLY A 137 -18.01 27.47 -32.41
CA GLY A 137 -17.39 27.40 -33.73
C GLY A 137 -15.88 27.12 -33.71
N GLU A 138 -15.34 26.58 -32.62
CA GLU A 138 -13.91 26.22 -32.50
C GLU A 138 -13.58 24.82 -33.08
N VAL A 139 -14.54 24.09 -33.69
CA VAL A 139 -14.38 22.71 -34.19
C VAL A 139 -15.08 22.55 -35.56
N ASP A 140 -14.40 21.95 -36.55
CA ASP A 140 -14.78 21.94 -37.99
C ASP A 140 -15.24 20.54 -38.50
N VAL A 141 -16.19 20.50 -39.45
CA VAL A 141 -17.05 19.32 -39.80
C VAL A 141 -16.32 18.18 -40.52
N LYS A 142 -15.20 18.45 -41.21
CA LYS A 142 -14.37 17.37 -41.82
C LYS A 142 -13.77 16.39 -40.81
N LYS A 143 -13.75 16.75 -39.52
CA LYS A 143 -13.33 15.85 -38.44
C LYS A 143 -14.38 14.79 -38.07
N GLU A 144 -15.64 14.96 -38.45
CA GLU A 144 -16.72 14.07 -37.98
C GLU A 144 -16.69 12.69 -38.65
N GLU A 145 -16.23 12.59 -39.90
CA GLU A 145 -16.07 11.30 -40.60
C GLU A 145 -14.79 10.56 -40.16
N GLU A 146 -13.71 11.27 -39.80
CA GLU A 146 -12.57 10.69 -39.07
C GLU A 146 -12.98 10.23 -37.65
N GLU A 147 -13.85 10.98 -36.96
CA GLU A 147 -14.29 10.69 -35.59
C GLU A 147 -15.04 9.36 -35.43
N LEU A 148 -15.72 8.84 -36.47
CA LEU A 148 -16.42 7.54 -36.43
C LEU A 148 -15.45 6.35 -36.61
N GLU A 149 -14.42 6.49 -37.45
CA GLU A 149 -13.32 5.51 -37.52
C GLU A 149 -12.46 5.58 -36.25
N ASP A 150 -12.26 6.77 -35.69
CA ASP A 150 -11.67 6.98 -34.38
C ASP A 150 -12.55 6.49 -33.22
N GLU A 151 -13.89 6.35 -33.35
CA GLU A 151 -14.75 5.80 -32.29
C GLU A 151 -14.60 4.27 -32.15
N ALA A 152 -14.45 3.56 -33.27
CA ALA A 152 -14.06 2.15 -33.28
C ALA A 152 -12.62 1.98 -32.76
N GLY A 153 -11.73 2.92 -33.13
CA GLY A 153 -10.41 3.10 -32.54
C GLY A 153 -10.48 3.39 -31.03
N ALA A 154 -11.41 4.22 -30.56
CA ALA A 154 -11.58 4.68 -29.19
C ALA A 154 -12.20 3.63 -28.27
N LEU A 155 -12.90 2.63 -28.82
CA LEU A 155 -13.34 1.44 -28.07
C LEU A 155 -12.14 0.51 -27.77
N LEU A 156 -11.26 0.31 -28.75
CA LEU A 156 -10.01 -0.42 -28.59
C LEU A 156 -9.02 0.37 -27.71
N ASP A 157 -8.89 1.68 -27.95
CA ASP A 157 -8.15 2.63 -27.14
C ASP A 157 -8.82 2.87 -25.77
N SER A 158 -10.10 2.56 -25.55
CA SER A 158 -10.72 2.56 -24.21
C SER A 158 -10.31 1.31 -23.42
N ALA A 159 -10.12 0.18 -24.10
CA ALA A 159 -9.56 -1.04 -23.52
C ALA A 159 -8.04 -0.90 -23.28
N GLU A 160 -7.29 -0.34 -24.23
CA GLU A 160 -5.88 -0.02 -24.06
C GLU A 160 -5.70 1.10 -23.04
N LYS A 161 -6.51 2.16 -23.04
CA LYS A 161 -6.57 3.15 -21.94
C LYS A 161 -7.05 2.53 -20.65
N ARG A 162 -7.81 1.42 -20.62
CA ARG A 162 -8.11 0.69 -19.37
C ARG A 162 -6.85 0.04 -18.82
N GLU A 163 -6.03 -0.53 -19.70
CA GLU A 163 -4.72 -1.09 -19.34
C GLU A 163 -3.69 -0.01 -19.00
N GLU A 164 -3.62 1.09 -19.75
CA GLU A 164 -2.79 2.25 -19.45
C GLU A 164 -3.26 2.97 -18.19
N ARG A 165 -4.57 3.03 -17.88
CA ARG A 165 -5.11 3.50 -16.59
C ARG A 165 -4.62 2.61 -15.46
N ARG A 166 -4.66 1.30 -15.66
CA ARG A 166 -4.17 0.32 -14.69
C ARG A 166 -2.65 0.45 -14.50
N ARG A 167 -1.89 0.72 -15.57
CA ARG A 167 -0.45 1.02 -15.52
C ARG A 167 -0.14 2.39 -14.89
N PHE A 168 -0.89 3.44 -15.22
CA PHE A 168 -0.70 4.81 -14.73
C PHE A 168 -0.99 4.89 -13.23
N TYR A 169 -2.07 4.26 -12.76
CA TYR A 169 -2.33 4.15 -11.32
C TYR A 169 -1.39 3.17 -10.62
N LYS A 170 -0.91 2.12 -11.31
CA LYS A 170 0.20 1.30 -10.80
C LYS A 170 1.51 2.09 -10.70
N VAL A 171 1.78 3.07 -11.55
CA VAL A 171 2.96 3.96 -11.44
C VAL A 171 2.77 5.06 -10.39
N LEU A 172 1.55 5.60 -10.25
CA LEU A 172 1.23 6.63 -9.26
C LEU A 172 1.10 6.09 -7.83
N PHE A 173 0.65 4.86 -7.67
CA PHE A 173 0.36 4.25 -6.37
C PHE A 173 1.11 2.95 -6.09
N GLY A 174 1.66 2.28 -7.10
CA GLY A 174 2.61 1.19 -6.92
C GLY A 174 3.99 1.74 -6.61
N ASP A 175 4.65 1.11 -5.64
CA ASP A 175 5.94 1.52 -5.09
C ASP A 175 7.14 1.22 -6.02
N ASP A 176 6.92 0.99 -7.32
CA ASP A 176 7.95 0.59 -8.28
C ASP A 176 8.76 1.76 -8.87
N ASN A 177 8.65 2.98 -8.30
CA ASN A 177 9.60 4.06 -8.60
C ASN A 177 10.77 4.03 -7.60
N ARG A 178 11.41 2.87 -7.47
CA ARG A 178 12.81 2.73 -7.03
C ARG A 178 13.40 1.36 -7.33
#